data_AF-A0A353DF61-F1
#
_entry.id   AF-A0A353DF61-F1
#
_cell.length_a   1.000
_cell.length_b   1.000
_cell.length_c   1.000
_cell.angle_alpha   90.00
_cell.angle_beta   90.00
_cell.angle_gamma   90.00
#
_symmetry.space_group_name_H-M   'P 1'
#
loop_
_entity.id
_entity.type
_entity.pdbx_description
1 polymer ?
#
loop_
_entity_poly.entity_id
_entity_poly.type
_entity_poly.pdbx_seq_one_letter_code
_entity_poly.pdbx_strand_id
1 'polypeptide(L)'
;MNFRTISLIGLLIISAYGKKVMLDISSDSGDQLRAELINLENSTALLRRSDGKEFATPLAYLSADSRVQLKKLWQEYQIEVSKNLAPINKALGHQLFSKTGNLWNEPVSNIARRLKWPLESSTPFTSSYRLYTRPGYKFAGAQPKTVVAYGNETGKAESFSLIYSNKGDSLSTVGSGEDHFKENGKSIDRNTLNGAMIFDTRTIAKNLTAVLGEPTEQRILGQGNKTQKTQRWAWL
;
A
#
# COMPACT_ATOMS: atom_id res chain seq x y z
N MET A 1 1.00 7.55 -39.92
CA MET A 1 0.72 6.39 -39.04
C MET A 1 0.49 6.91 -37.64
N ASN A 2 -0.76 6.91 -37.19
CA ASN A 2 -1.17 7.43 -35.88
C ASN A 2 -0.87 6.39 -34.81
N PHE A 3 0.12 6.64 -33.96
CA PHE A 3 0.28 5.90 -32.71
C PHE A 3 -0.58 6.56 -31.64
N ARG A 4 -1.77 5.99 -31.42
CA ARG A 4 -2.57 6.26 -30.23
C ARG A 4 -1.94 5.51 -29.06
N THR A 5 -1.13 6.21 -28.27
CA THR A 5 -0.72 5.74 -26.94
C THR A 5 -1.95 5.82 -26.03
N ILE A 6 -2.63 4.69 -25.85
CA ILE A 6 -3.63 4.54 -24.80
C ILE A 6 -2.84 4.22 -23.53
N SER A 7 -2.43 5.25 -22.79
CA SER A 7 -1.95 5.09 -21.43
C SER A 7 -3.14 4.71 -20.56
N LEU A 8 -3.36 3.40 -20.40
CA LEU A 8 -4.31 2.87 -19.44
C LEU A 8 -3.68 3.00 -18.04
N ILE A 9 -3.69 4.21 -17.50
CA ILE A 9 -3.42 4.42 -16.08
C ILE A 9 -4.62 3.83 -15.35
N GLY A 10 -4.50 2.58 -14.92
CA GLY A 10 -5.40 1.98 -13.94
C GLY A 10 -5.26 2.72 -12.63
N LEU A 11 -5.91 3.87 -12.53
CA LEU A 11 -6.06 4.60 -11.27
C LEU A 11 -7.05 3.78 -10.43
N LEU A 12 -6.52 2.92 -9.59
CA LEU A 12 -7.31 2.30 -8.52
C LEU A 12 -7.59 3.43 -7.53
N ILE A 13 -8.74 4.08 -7.74
CA ILE A 13 -9.31 5.09 -6.86
C ILE A 13 -9.59 4.37 -5.53
N ILE A 14 -8.65 4.45 -4.61
CA ILE A 14 -8.95 4.31 -3.19
C ILE A 14 -9.67 5.62 -2.87
N SER A 15 -11.00 5.58 -2.88
CA SER A 15 -11.83 6.64 -2.33
C SER A 15 -11.66 6.62 -0.82
N ALA A 16 -10.50 7.06 -0.36
CA ALA A 16 -10.24 7.29 1.04
C ALA A 16 -11.21 8.38 1.50
N TYR A 17 -11.77 8.17 2.69
CA TYR A 17 -12.66 9.06 3.44
C TYR A 17 -12.04 10.44 3.75
N GLY A 18 -11.67 11.21 2.73
CA GLY A 18 -11.69 12.65 2.81
C GLY A 18 -13.14 13.07 2.58
N LYS A 19 -13.71 13.85 3.49
CA LYS A 19 -14.93 14.61 3.19
C LYS A 19 -14.69 15.30 1.84
N LYS A 20 -15.48 14.99 0.82
CA LYS A 20 -15.36 15.62 -0.50
C LYS A 20 -15.82 17.06 -0.38
N VAL A 21 -14.91 17.94 0.05
CA VAL A 21 -15.20 19.35 0.26
C VAL A 21 -14.96 20.07 -1.05
N MET A 22 -16.05 20.47 -1.71
CA MET A 22 -15.98 21.41 -2.82
C MET A 22 -15.72 22.81 -2.27
N LEU A 23 -14.67 23.45 -2.73
CA LEU A 23 -14.21 24.76 -2.29
C LEU A 23 -14.34 25.74 -3.45
N ASP A 24 -14.73 26.97 -3.13
CA ASP A 24 -14.61 28.09 -4.08
C ASP A 24 -13.18 28.61 -4.00
N ILE A 25 -12.43 28.40 -5.08
CA ILE A 25 -11.04 28.85 -5.24
C ILE A 25 -10.99 29.99 -6.22
N SER A 26 -10.12 30.96 -5.96
CA SER A 26 -9.88 32.10 -6.85
C SER A 26 -8.43 32.17 -7.30
N SER A 27 -8.22 32.61 -8.53
CA SER A 27 -6.89 32.95 -9.05
C SER A 27 -6.46 34.35 -8.58
N ASP A 28 -5.17 34.66 -8.72
CA ASP A 28 -4.68 36.03 -8.53
C ASP A 28 -5.23 37.01 -9.58
N SER A 29 -5.72 36.51 -10.73
CA SER A 29 -6.43 37.30 -11.76
C SER A 29 -7.90 37.57 -11.43
N GLY A 30 -8.45 36.98 -10.36
CA GLY A 30 -9.84 37.15 -9.94
C GLY A 30 -10.82 36.12 -10.52
N ASP A 31 -10.36 35.18 -11.34
CA ASP A 31 -11.19 34.08 -11.84
C ASP A 31 -11.57 33.16 -10.69
N GLN A 32 -12.83 32.70 -10.66
CA GLN A 32 -13.33 31.80 -9.63
C GLN A 32 -13.67 30.44 -10.22
N LEU A 33 -13.39 29.39 -9.45
CA LEU A 33 -13.68 28.02 -9.80
C LEU A 33 -14.10 27.26 -8.54
N ARG A 34 -15.01 26.31 -8.69
CA ARG A 34 -15.36 25.38 -7.61
C ARG A 34 -14.71 24.03 -7.84
N ALA A 35 -13.88 23.58 -6.90
CA ALA A 35 -13.12 22.34 -7.03
C ALA A 35 -12.89 21.63 -5.68
N GLU A 36 -12.70 20.32 -5.76
CA GLU A 36 -12.25 19.46 -4.67
C GLU A 36 -10.71 19.39 -4.67
N LEU A 37 -10.10 19.45 -3.48
CA LEU A 37 -8.67 19.18 -3.32
C LEU A 37 -8.41 17.67 -3.24
N ILE A 38 -7.64 17.15 -4.20
CA ILE A 38 -7.28 15.72 -4.26
C ILE A 38 -5.91 15.45 -3.65
N ASN A 39 -4.92 16.30 -3.96
CA ASN A 39 -3.57 16.19 -3.41
C ASN A 39 -2.91 17.57 -3.32
N LEU A 40 -1.98 17.73 -2.40
CA LEU A 40 -1.13 18.91 -2.29
C LEU A 40 0.33 18.51 -2.03
N GLU A 41 1.16 18.64 -3.06
CA GLU A 41 2.59 18.30 -3.02
C GLU A 41 3.41 19.39 -3.70
N ASN A 42 4.58 19.73 -3.15
CA ASN A 42 5.54 20.64 -3.76
C ASN A 42 4.92 21.97 -4.25
N SER A 43 4.04 22.56 -3.44
CA SER A 43 3.30 23.79 -3.79
C SER A 43 2.42 23.69 -5.04
N THR A 44 2.02 22.48 -5.42
CA THR A 44 1.10 22.20 -6.52
C THR A 44 -0.12 21.48 -5.96
N ALA A 45 -1.30 22.03 -6.21
CA ALA A 45 -2.57 21.42 -5.86
C ALA A 45 -3.08 20.60 -7.04
N LEU A 46 -3.38 19.32 -6.82
CA LEU A 46 -4.20 18.52 -7.74
C LEU A 46 -5.66 18.72 -7.34
N LEU A 47 -6.44 19.26 -8.26
CA LEU A 47 -7.82 19.66 -8.04
C LEU A 47 -8.74 18.90 -8.98
N ARG A 48 -9.96 18.61 -8.52
CA ARG A 48 -11.02 17.99 -9.33
C ARG A 48 -12.24 18.89 -9.39
N ARG A 49 -12.72 19.19 -10.59
CA ARG A 49 -13.94 19.96 -10.82
C ARG A 49 -15.20 19.10 -10.60
N SER A 50 -16.36 19.75 -10.53
CA SER A 50 -17.66 19.06 -10.42
C SER A 50 -17.98 18.14 -11.59
N ASP A 51 -17.41 18.39 -12.77
CA ASP A 51 -17.52 17.52 -13.96
C ASP A 51 -16.58 16.30 -13.89
N GLY A 52 -15.84 16.13 -12.80
CA GLY A 52 -14.89 15.04 -12.58
C GLY A 52 -13.51 15.28 -13.21
N LYS A 53 -13.31 16.37 -13.96
CA LYS A 53 -12.02 16.67 -14.58
C LYS A 53 -10.98 17.07 -13.54
N GLU A 54 -9.84 16.41 -13.58
CA GLU A 54 -8.68 16.71 -12.74
C GLU A 54 -7.69 17.62 -13.46
N PHE A 55 -7.06 18.50 -12.70
CA PHE A 55 -5.99 19.37 -13.18
C PHE A 55 -5.06 19.75 -12.04
N ALA A 56 -3.77 19.93 -12.35
CA ALA A 56 -2.78 20.40 -11.40
C ALA A 56 -2.57 21.91 -11.57
N THR A 57 -2.49 22.64 -10.47
CA THR A 57 -2.18 24.08 -10.47
C THR A 57 -1.15 24.45 -9.41
N PRO A 58 -0.10 25.19 -9.74
CA PRO A 58 0.77 25.81 -8.74
C PRO A 58 -0.04 26.70 -7.80
N LEU A 59 0.22 26.61 -6.49
CA LEU A 59 -0.40 27.49 -5.50
C LEU A 59 -0.12 28.97 -5.79
N ALA A 60 0.99 29.28 -6.46
CA ALA A 60 1.37 30.63 -6.85
C ALA A 60 0.40 31.30 -7.85
N TYR A 61 -0.49 30.54 -8.50
CA TYR A 61 -1.52 31.11 -9.38
C TYR A 61 -2.87 31.34 -8.68
N LEU A 62 -2.98 30.90 -7.42
CA LEU A 62 -4.19 31.02 -6.61
C LEU A 62 -4.07 32.21 -5.66
N SER A 63 -5.20 32.84 -5.35
CA SER A 63 -5.29 33.95 -4.39
C SER A 63 -4.74 33.58 -3.01
N ALA A 64 -4.32 34.59 -2.24
CA ALA A 64 -3.81 34.39 -0.89
C ALA A 64 -4.76 33.58 0.01
N ASP A 65 -6.05 33.90 -0.04
CA ASP A 65 -7.08 33.22 0.75
C ASP A 65 -7.24 31.76 0.30
N SER A 66 -7.29 31.51 -1.00
CA SER A 66 -7.35 30.14 -1.54
C SER A 66 -6.14 29.31 -1.13
N ARG A 67 -4.93 29.90 -1.15
CA ARG A 67 -3.70 29.22 -0.69
C ARG A 67 -3.80 28.84 0.79
N VAL A 68 -4.31 29.72 1.65
CA VAL A 68 -4.47 29.45 3.08
C VAL A 68 -5.51 28.35 3.30
N GLN A 69 -6.66 28.44 2.62
CA GLN A 69 -7.75 27.47 2.75
C GLN A 69 -7.32 26.07 2.31
N LEU A 70 -6.66 25.94 1.15
CA LEU A 70 -6.20 24.64 0.65
C LEU A 70 -5.15 24.02 1.58
N LYS A 71 -4.20 24.82 2.10
CA LYS A 71 -3.20 24.34 3.06
C LYS A 71 -3.86 23.85 4.36
N LYS A 72 -4.82 24.61 4.88
CA LYS A 72 -5.56 24.22 6.10
C LYS A 72 -6.33 22.91 5.88
N LEU A 73 -7.09 22.82 4.79
CA LEU A 73 -7.84 21.60 4.47
C LEU A 73 -6.91 20.38 4.30
N TRP A 74 -5.77 20.57 3.63
CA TRP A 74 -4.79 19.50 3.46
C TRP A 74 -4.21 19.03 4.80
N GLN A 75 -3.92 19.96 5.71
CA GLN A 75 -3.45 19.62 7.06
C GLN A 75 -4.51 18.85 7.85
N GLU A 76 -5.77 19.29 7.80
CA GLU A 76 -6.89 18.60 8.45
C GLU A 76 -7.07 17.18 7.90
N TYR A 77 -7.04 17.02 6.57
CA TYR A 77 -7.06 15.72 5.90
C TYR A 77 -5.90 14.83 6.37
N GLN A 78 -4.67 15.35 6.39
CA GLN A 78 -3.49 14.60 6.83
C GLN A 78 -3.61 14.16 8.29
N ILE A 79 -4.19 14.99 9.17
CA ILE A 79 -4.42 14.65 10.58
C ILE A 79 -5.43 13.51 10.69
N GLU A 80 -6.55 13.60 9.97
CA GLU A 80 -7.60 12.58 9.97
C GLU A 80 -7.09 11.24 9.42
N VAL A 81 -6.43 11.26 8.26
CA VAL A 81 -5.82 10.07 7.66
C VAL A 81 -4.78 9.46 8.59
N SER A 82 -3.90 10.27 9.18
CA SER A 82 -2.90 9.77 10.14
C SER A 82 -3.55 9.08 11.34
N LYS A 83 -4.65 9.65 11.86
CA LYS A 83 -5.40 9.06 12.97
C LYS A 83 -5.99 7.70 12.60
N ASN A 84 -6.57 7.59 11.40
CA ASN A 84 -7.20 6.35 10.92
C ASN A 84 -6.15 5.26 10.59
N LEU A 85 -4.98 5.65 10.10
CA LEU A 85 -3.92 4.70 9.73
C LEU A 85 -2.98 4.33 10.89
N ALA A 86 -2.96 5.10 11.98
CA ALA A 86 -2.13 4.81 13.15
C ALA A 86 -2.40 3.40 13.75
N PRO A 87 -3.66 2.96 13.95
CA PRO A 87 -3.96 1.59 14.37
C PRO A 87 -3.43 0.53 13.40
N ILE A 88 -3.52 0.78 12.09
CA ILE A 88 -3.05 -0.15 11.06
C ILE A 88 -1.53 -0.27 11.11
N ASN A 89 -0.80 0.85 11.09
CA ASN A 89 0.66 0.85 11.24
C ASN A 89 1.10 0.14 12.53
N LYS A 90 0.36 0.33 13.63
CA LYS A 90 0.60 -0.36 14.89
C LYS A 90 0.39 -1.88 14.76
N ALA A 91 -0.70 -2.33 14.15
CA ALA A 91 -0.95 -3.76 13.91
C ALA A 91 0.11 -4.39 13.01
N LEU A 92 0.57 -3.65 11.99
CA LEU A 92 1.66 -4.09 11.12
C LEU A 92 3.01 -4.14 11.83
N GLY A 93 3.20 -3.39 12.92
CA GLY A 93 4.48 -3.23 13.61
C GLY A 93 5.44 -2.27 12.90
N HIS A 94 4.97 -1.57 11.87
CA HIS A 94 5.77 -0.71 11.01
C HIS A 94 4.99 0.52 10.55
N GLN A 95 5.68 1.64 10.36
CA GLN A 95 5.13 2.85 9.75
C GLN A 95 5.04 2.69 8.21
N LEU A 96 4.19 1.77 7.75
CA LEU A 96 3.97 1.53 6.33
C LEU A 96 3.34 2.77 5.67
N PHE A 97 2.22 3.22 6.21
CA PHE A 97 1.51 4.38 5.69
C PHE A 97 2.08 5.70 6.23
N SER A 98 2.22 6.66 5.34
CA SER A 98 2.49 8.06 5.68
C SER A 98 1.19 8.79 6.03
N LYS A 99 1.28 10.10 6.27
CA LYS A 99 0.13 10.96 6.57
C LYS A 99 -0.82 11.18 5.38
N THR A 100 -0.42 10.80 4.16
CA THR A 100 -1.24 10.89 2.95
C THR A 100 -1.99 9.59 2.65
N GLY A 101 -1.63 8.48 3.32
CA GLY A 101 -2.32 7.19 3.24
C GLY A 101 -2.20 6.41 1.93
N ASN A 102 -1.58 6.98 0.89
CA ASN A 102 -1.45 6.33 -0.40
C ASN A 102 -0.01 5.87 -0.67
N LEU A 103 0.21 4.55 -0.59
CA LEU A 103 1.52 3.95 -0.89
C LEU A 103 1.89 4.08 -2.37
N TRP A 104 0.92 3.91 -3.27
CA TRP A 104 1.16 3.78 -4.70
C TRP A 104 1.51 5.11 -5.39
N ASN A 105 1.09 6.23 -4.80
CA ASN A 105 1.45 7.56 -5.29
C ASN A 105 2.71 8.15 -4.65
N GLU A 106 3.33 7.43 -3.70
CA GLU A 106 4.53 7.88 -3.03
C GLU A 106 5.80 7.33 -3.70
N PRO A 107 6.92 8.09 -3.70
CA PRO A 107 8.22 7.53 -4.06
C PRO A 107 8.54 6.28 -3.24
N VAL A 108 8.85 5.16 -3.90
CA VAL A 108 9.13 3.88 -3.22
C VAL A 108 10.30 4.00 -2.23
N SER A 109 11.26 4.88 -2.54
CA SER A 109 12.41 5.18 -1.69
C SER A 109 12.02 5.75 -0.33
N ASN A 110 10.92 6.52 -0.26
CA ASN A 110 10.42 7.06 0.99
C ASN A 110 9.73 5.98 1.83
N ILE A 111 8.98 5.08 1.19
CA ILE A 111 8.39 3.90 1.84
C ILE A 111 9.50 3.01 2.41
N ALA A 112 10.48 2.66 1.57
CA ALA A 112 11.62 1.83 1.97
C ALA A 112 12.41 2.46 3.13
N ARG A 113 12.63 3.78 3.10
CA ARG A 113 13.29 4.52 4.20
C ARG A 113 12.51 4.40 5.51
N ARG A 114 11.18 4.56 5.49
CA ARG A 114 10.34 4.38 6.69
C ARG A 114 10.42 2.97 7.25
N LEU A 115 10.44 1.97 6.36
CA LEU A 115 10.49 0.56 6.72
C LEU A 115 11.91 0.05 7.02
N LYS A 116 12.93 0.88 6.77
CA LYS A 116 14.36 0.54 6.87
C LYS A 116 14.76 -0.61 5.94
N TRP A 117 14.21 -0.61 4.72
CA TRP A 117 14.55 -1.58 3.69
C TRP A 117 15.67 -1.01 2.80
N PRO A 118 16.83 -1.68 2.71
CA PRO A 118 17.95 -1.16 1.92
C PRO A 118 17.63 -1.24 0.43
N LEU A 119 18.25 -0.36 -0.35
CA LEU A 119 18.25 -0.44 -1.80
C LEU A 119 18.97 -1.72 -2.22
N GLU A 120 18.32 -2.54 -3.04
CA GLU A 120 18.89 -3.74 -3.62
C GLU A 120 19.36 -3.47 -5.06
N SER A 121 18.52 -2.82 -5.86
CA SER A 121 18.85 -2.47 -7.24
C SER A 121 18.13 -1.19 -7.67
N SER A 122 18.75 -0.44 -8.58
CA SER A 122 18.14 0.73 -9.21
C SER A 122 18.57 0.80 -10.67
N THR A 123 17.58 0.90 -11.56
CA THR A 123 17.73 1.06 -13.01
C THR A 123 16.84 2.22 -13.47
N PRO A 124 16.96 2.70 -14.71
CA PRO A 124 16.06 3.72 -15.24
C PRO A 124 14.57 3.31 -15.26
N PHE A 125 14.27 2.00 -15.29
CA PHE A 125 12.89 1.50 -15.43
C PHE A 125 12.30 0.98 -14.13
N THR A 126 13.13 0.57 -13.18
CA THR A 126 12.67 0.00 -11.92
C THR A 126 13.71 0.14 -10.81
N SER A 127 13.25 0.16 -9.58
CA SER A 127 14.08 0.05 -8.38
C SER A 127 13.52 -1.00 -7.44
N SER A 128 14.38 -1.71 -6.71
CA SER A 128 14.00 -2.68 -5.70
C SER A 128 14.65 -2.38 -4.36
N TYR A 129 13.88 -2.55 -3.30
CA TYR A 129 14.33 -2.39 -1.92
C TYR A 129 13.97 -3.66 -1.16
N ARG A 130 14.98 -4.43 -0.75
CA ARG A 130 14.79 -5.76 -0.16
C ARG A 130 15.46 -5.87 1.19
N LEU A 131 14.75 -6.46 2.15
CA LEU A 131 15.33 -6.89 3.41
C LEU A 131 15.11 -8.39 3.60
N TYR A 132 16.20 -9.12 3.77
CA TYR A 132 16.19 -10.45 4.39
C TYR A 132 16.14 -10.26 5.90
N THR A 133 15.06 -10.72 6.52
CA THR A 133 14.78 -10.33 7.90
C THR A 133 15.63 -11.10 8.90
N ARG A 134 15.91 -10.45 10.03
CA ARG A 134 16.55 -11.09 11.20
C ARG A 134 15.49 -11.46 12.23
N PRO A 135 15.77 -12.41 13.13
CA PRO A 135 14.91 -12.68 14.28
C PRO A 135 14.52 -11.38 14.98
N GLY A 136 13.22 -11.21 15.22
CA GLY A 136 12.65 -10.01 15.86
C GLY A 136 12.01 -9.00 14.90
N TYR A 137 12.36 -9.02 13.61
CA TYR A 137 11.60 -8.25 12.61
C TYR A 137 10.27 -8.95 12.34
N LYS A 138 9.15 -8.29 12.68
CA LYS A 138 7.82 -8.86 12.54
C LYS A 138 6.91 -7.92 11.78
N PHE A 139 6.21 -8.45 10.80
CA PHE A 139 5.18 -7.74 10.06
C PHE A 139 3.83 -8.40 10.36
N ALA A 140 2.87 -7.61 10.85
CA ALA A 140 1.59 -8.13 11.35
C ALA A 140 1.75 -9.29 12.37
N GLY A 141 2.80 -9.23 13.20
CA GLY A 141 3.10 -10.19 14.27
C GLY A 141 3.79 -11.50 13.84
N ALA A 142 3.87 -11.79 12.55
CA ALA A 142 4.64 -12.91 12.00
C ALA A 142 5.99 -12.42 11.44
N GLN A 143 6.99 -13.29 11.35
CA GLN A 143 8.30 -12.94 10.80
C GLN A 143 8.35 -13.31 9.31
N PRO A 144 8.25 -12.35 8.38
CA PRO A 144 8.51 -12.65 6.98
C PRO A 144 9.99 -12.99 6.80
N LYS A 145 10.36 -13.95 5.95
CA LYS A 145 11.76 -14.25 5.59
C LYS A 145 12.36 -13.13 4.75
N THR A 146 11.60 -12.68 3.75
CA THR A 146 12.00 -11.63 2.84
C THR A 146 10.86 -10.64 2.67
N VAL A 147 11.21 -9.37 2.67
CA VAL A 147 10.28 -8.28 2.35
C VAL A 147 10.89 -7.44 1.24
N VAL A 148 10.08 -7.05 0.26
CA VAL A 148 10.54 -6.28 -0.90
C VAL A 148 9.49 -5.29 -1.36
N ALA A 149 9.94 -4.09 -1.73
CA ALA A 149 9.16 -3.09 -2.43
C ALA A 149 9.81 -2.80 -3.79
N TYR A 150 8.99 -2.66 -4.84
CA TYR A 150 9.43 -2.28 -6.17
C TYR A 150 8.87 -0.93 -6.55
N GLY A 151 9.70 -0.10 -7.16
CA GLY A 151 9.30 1.15 -7.81
C GLY A 151 9.28 1.01 -9.32
N ASN A 152 8.36 1.70 -9.96
CA ASN A 152 8.27 1.82 -11.41
C ASN A 152 9.27 2.87 -11.96
N GLU A 153 9.22 3.11 -13.27
CA GLU A 153 10.06 4.07 -14.00
C GLU A 153 9.93 5.51 -13.48
N THR A 154 8.77 5.88 -12.91
CA THR A 154 8.55 7.20 -12.31
C THR A 154 9.06 7.30 -10.87
N GLY A 155 9.63 6.21 -10.34
CA GLY A 155 10.11 6.09 -8.95
C GLY A 155 9.02 5.88 -7.91
N LYS A 156 7.75 5.75 -8.33
CA LYS A 156 6.60 5.47 -7.46
C LYS A 156 6.49 3.99 -7.13
N ALA A 157 5.93 3.67 -5.97
CA ALA A 157 5.71 2.28 -5.59
C ALA A 157 4.75 1.56 -6.54
N GLU A 158 5.17 0.41 -7.02
CA GLU A 158 4.43 -0.43 -7.96
C GLU A 158 3.95 -1.73 -7.30
N SER A 159 4.80 -2.35 -6.49
CA SER A 159 4.43 -3.57 -5.78
C SER A 159 5.17 -3.72 -4.45
N PHE A 160 4.54 -4.50 -3.57
CA PHE A 160 5.01 -4.78 -2.23
C PHE A 160 4.78 -6.26 -1.94
N SER A 161 5.82 -6.98 -1.52
CA SER A 161 5.75 -8.42 -1.33
C SER A 161 6.45 -8.82 -0.02
N LEU A 162 5.77 -9.68 0.75
CA LEU A 162 6.28 -10.27 1.98
C LEU A 162 6.16 -11.78 1.86
N ILE A 163 7.29 -12.47 2.02
CA ILE A 163 7.38 -13.91 1.92
C ILE A 163 7.61 -14.46 3.31
N TYR A 164 6.62 -15.15 3.90
CA TYR A 164 6.71 -15.73 5.25
C TYR A 164 7.25 -17.15 5.24
N SER A 165 6.93 -17.92 4.21
CA SER A 165 7.37 -19.31 4.07
C SER A 165 7.67 -19.58 2.60
N ASN A 166 8.77 -20.30 2.33
CA ASN A 166 9.18 -20.72 1.00
C ASN A 166 9.53 -22.21 1.03
N LYS A 167 9.29 -22.93 -0.08
CA LYS A 167 9.56 -24.37 -0.21
C LYS A 167 11.03 -24.74 -0.01
N GLY A 168 11.96 -23.83 -0.34
CA GLY A 168 13.39 -24.04 -0.12
C GLY A 168 13.83 -23.93 1.36
N ASP A 169 13.00 -23.34 2.21
CA ASP A 169 13.31 -23.10 3.63
C ASP A 169 12.78 -24.22 4.55
N SER A 170 11.89 -25.07 4.03
CA SER A 170 11.48 -26.29 4.70
C SER A 170 12.55 -27.36 4.48
N LEU A 171 13.58 -27.33 5.32
CA LEU A 171 14.47 -28.48 5.52
C LEU A 171 13.63 -29.63 6.10
N SER A 172 12.96 -30.39 5.22
CA SER A 172 12.42 -31.68 5.59
C SER A 172 13.60 -32.65 5.73
N THR A 173 13.98 -32.97 6.96
CA THR A 173 14.78 -34.17 7.27
C THR A 173 13.99 -35.47 7.05
N VAL A 174 12.80 -35.39 6.46
CA VAL A 174 11.92 -36.50 6.13
C VAL A 174 11.79 -36.58 4.61
N GLY A 175 12.30 -37.69 4.05
CA GLY A 175 12.11 -38.25 2.71
C GLY A 175 11.61 -37.36 1.56
N SER A 176 12.31 -37.41 0.43
CA SER A 176 11.85 -36.85 -0.85
C SER A 176 10.52 -37.46 -1.31
N GLY A 177 9.51 -36.64 -1.64
CA GLY A 177 8.33 -37.09 -2.42
C GLY A 177 6.97 -36.46 -2.06
N GLU A 178 5.88 -37.05 -2.58
CA GLU A 178 4.47 -36.64 -2.36
C GLU A 178 4.02 -36.56 -0.88
N ASP A 179 4.80 -37.07 0.07
CA ASP A 179 4.45 -37.10 1.49
C ASP A 179 4.61 -35.74 2.20
N HIS A 180 5.20 -34.73 1.56
CA HIS A 180 5.31 -33.37 2.09
C HIS A 180 3.97 -32.63 2.25
N PHE A 181 2.88 -33.18 1.70
CA PHE A 181 1.55 -32.58 1.69
C PHE A 181 0.52 -33.36 2.54
N LYS A 182 0.90 -34.48 3.17
CA LYS A 182 -0.04 -35.28 3.96
C LYS A 182 -0.22 -34.65 5.34
N GLU A 183 -1.42 -34.10 5.57
CA GLU A 183 -1.86 -33.64 6.89
C GLU A 183 -1.98 -34.83 7.84
N ASN A 184 -1.01 -34.99 8.73
CA ASN A 184 -1.07 -36.01 9.77
C ASN A 184 -1.92 -35.54 10.96
N GLY A 185 -3.17 -35.10 10.74
CA GLY A 185 -4.29 -35.02 11.69
C GLY A 185 -4.09 -34.57 13.16
N LYS A 186 -2.93 -34.02 13.55
CA LYS A 186 -2.55 -33.68 14.92
C LYS A 186 -1.88 -32.31 14.94
N SER A 187 -2.09 -31.60 16.06
CA SER A 187 -1.53 -30.29 16.48
C SER A 187 -0.56 -29.62 15.51
N ILE A 188 -0.86 -28.37 15.13
CA ILE A 188 -0.01 -27.52 14.27
C ILE A 188 1.45 -27.58 14.74
N ASP A 189 2.27 -28.35 14.02
CA ASP A 189 3.71 -28.43 14.28
C ASP A 189 4.42 -27.33 13.49
N ARG A 190 4.89 -26.32 14.21
CA ARG A 190 5.57 -25.15 13.66
C ARG A 190 6.92 -25.49 13.01
N ASN A 191 7.44 -26.69 13.23
CA ASN A 191 8.66 -27.17 12.58
C ASN A 191 8.40 -27.73 11.16
N THR A 192 7.13 -27.91 10.78
CA THR A 192 6.74 -28.25 9.41
C THR A 192 6.40 -27.00 8.61
N LEU A 193 6.58 -27.05 7.28
CA LEU A 193 6.18 -25.94 6.39
C LEU A 193 4.71 -25.58 6.57
N ASN A 194 3.83 -26.60 6.53
CA ASN A 194 2.39 -26.40 6.65
C ASN A 194 2.02 -25.80 8.03
N GLY A 195 2.61 -26.32 9.11
CA GLY A 195 2.32 -25.79 10.43
C GLY A 195 2.85 -24.37 10.65
N ALA A 196 4.03 -24.03 10.12
CA ALA A 196 4.53 -22.66 10.10
C ALA A 196 3.61 -21.72 9.32
N MET A 197 3.17 -22.12 8.13
CA MET A 197 2.23 -21.35 7.30
C MET A 197 0.90 -21.11 8.01
N ILE A 198 0.31 -22.14 8.63
CA ILE A 198 -0.95 -22.01 9.39
C ILE A 198 -0.76 -21.05 10.57
N PHE A 199 0.34 -21.18 11.31
CA PHE A 199 0.63 -20.31 12.45
C PHE A 199 0.76 -18.84 12.03
N ASP A 200 1.56 -18.57 11.00
CA ASP A 200 1.79 -17.22 10.51
C ASP A 200 0.49 -16.62 9.95
N THR A 201 -0.27 -17.41 9.17
CA THR A 201 -1.57 -16.99 8.63
C THR A 201 -2.53 -16.60 9.75
N ARG A 202 -2.67 -17.43 10.79
CA ARG A 202 -3.53 -17.13 11.96
C ARG A 202 -3.08 -15.89 12.71
N THR A 203 -1.77 -15.71 12.86
CA THR A 203 -1.20 -14.54 13.56
C THR A 203 -1.47 -13.26 12.78
N ILE A 204 -1.23 -13.26 11.47
CA ILE A 204 -1.48 -12.13 10.58
C ILE A 204 -2.97 -11.80 10.56
N ALA A 205 -3.83 -12.80 10.32
CA ALA A 205 -5.27 -12.61 10.28
C ALA A 205 -5.81 -12.03 11.59
N LYS A 206 -5.39 -12.56 12.75
CA LYS A 206 -5.77 -12.04 14.06
C LYS A 206 -5.43 -10.55 14.22
N ASN A 207 -4.21 -10.16 13.85
CA ASN A 207 -3.74 -8.78 14.02
C ASN A 207 -4.42 -7.81 13.05
N LEU A 208 -4.67 -8.23 11.81
CA LEU A 208 -5.40 -7.42 10.84
C LEU A 208 -6.88 -7.30 11.22
N THR A 209 -7.54 -8.40 11.59
CA THR A 209 -8.95 -8.40 12.02
C THR A 209 -9.20 -7.53 13.23
N ALA A 210 -8.26 -7.49 14.19
CA ALA A 210 -8.37 -6.63 15.36
C ALA A 210 -8.48 -5.12 15.05
N VAL A 211 -8.08 -4.69 13.85
CA VAL A 211 -8.12 -3.28 13.42
C VAL A 211 -9.07 -3.03 12.27
N LEU A 212 -9.15 -3.96 11.31
CA LEU A 212 -9.91 -3.79 10.06
C LEU A 212 -11.26 -4.51 10.08
N GLY A 213 -11.57 -5.26 11.14
CA GLY A 213 -12.75 -6.11 11.20
C GLY A 213 -12.59 -7.41 10.43
N GLU A 214 -13.69 -8.16 10.29
CA GLU A 214 -13.65 -9.47 9.66
C GLU A 214 -13.29 -9.40 8.15
N PRO A 215 -12.43 -10.30 7.66
CA PRO A 215 -12.13 -10.36 6.24
C PRO A 215 -13.32 -10.90 5.45
N THR A 216 -13.34 -10.54 4.17
CA THR A 216 -14.16 -11.19 3.16
C THR A 216 -13.35 -12.26 2.45
N GLU A 217 -13.98 -13.39 2.11
CA GLU A 217 -13.33 -14.37 1.22
C GLU A 217 -13.37 -13.87 -0.23
N GLN A 218 -12.22 -13.86 -0.89
CA GLN A 218 -12.09 -13.54 -2.30
C GLN A 218 -11.33 -14.66 -3.02
N ARG A 219 -11.76 -14.99 -4.25
CA ARG A 219 -10.99 -15.87 -5.13
C ARG A 219 -10.10 -15.04 -6.02
N ILE A 220 -8.81 -15.35 -6.04
CA ILE A 220 -7.83 -14.73 -6.95
C ILE A 220 -7.38 -15.79 -7.94
N LEU A 221 -7.22 -15.38 -9.20
CA LEU A 221 -6.64 -16.23 -10.23
C LEU A 221 -5.14 -16.37 -9.96
N GLY A 222 -4.68 -17.58 -9.67
CA GLY A 222 -3.27 -17.90 -9.53
C GLY A 222 -2.64 -18.33 -10.85
N GLN A 223 -1.37 -18.73 -10.79
CA GLN A 223 -0.64 -19.26 -11.93
C GLN A 223 -1.29 -20.55 -12.45
N GLY A 224 -1.48 -20.66 -13.77
CA GLY A 224 -2.04 -21.86 -14.42
C GLY A 224 -3.55 -22.04 -14.25
N ASN A 225 -4.33 -20.96 -14.21
CA ASN A 225 -5.80 -20.97 -14.05
C ASN A 225 -6.33 -21.59 -12.76
N LYS A 226 -5.45 -21.88 -11.79
CA LYS A 226 -5.86 -22.34 -10.46
C LYS A 226 -6.34 -21.16 -9.64
N THR A 227 -7.57 -21.21 -9.16
CA THR A 227 -8.08 -20.18 -8.25
C THR A 227 -7.66 -20.48 -6.82
N GLN A 228 -7.20 -19.46 -6.09
CA GLN A 228 -6.91 -19.57 -4.67
C GLN A 228 -7.89 -18.73 -3.87
N LYS A 229 -8.36 -19.29 -2.76
CA LYS A 229 -9.12 -18.53 -1.76
C LYS A 229 -8.15 -17.64 -0.98
N THR A 230 -8.52 -16.39 -0.81
CA THR A 230 -7.74 -15.40 -0.08
C THR A 230 -8.66 -14.63 0.86
N GLN A 231 -8.12 -14.21 1.99
CA GLN A 231 -8.80 -13.32 2.91
C GLN A 231 -8.48 -11.87 2.54
N ARG A 232 -9.52 -11.06 2.39
CA ARG A 232 -9.40 -9.64 2.07
C ARG A 232 -9.98 -8.80 3.20
N TRP A 233 -9.13 -8.00 3.81
CA TRP A 233 -9.55 -6.89 4.64
C TRP A 233 -9.68 -5.65 3.76
N ALA A 234 -10.83 -4.99 3.85
CA ALA A 234 -10.97 -3.65 3.30
C ALA A 234 -10.51 -2.66 4.37
N TRP A 235 -9.60 -1.77 4.01
CA TRP A 235 -9.51 -0.50 4.69
C TRP A 235 -10.39 0.51 3.95
N LEU A 236 -10.89 1.50 4.67
CA LEU A 236 -11.68 2.60 4.12
C LEU A 236 -10.77 3.63 3.45
#